data_AF-A0A2N2GI51-F1
#
_entry.id   AF-A0A2N2GI51-F1
#
_cell.length_a   1.000
_cell.length_b   1.000
_cell.length_c   1.000
_cell.angle_alpha   90.00
_cell.angle_beta   90.00
_cell.angle_gamma   90.00
#
_symmetry.space_group_name_H-M   'P 1'
#
loop_
_entity.id
_entity.type
_entity.pdbx_description
1 polymer ?
#
loop_
_entity_poly.entity_id
_entity_poly.type
_entity_poly.pdbx_seq_one_letter_code
_entity_poly.pdbx_strand_id
1 'polypeptide(L)'
;MKHSTLLLACILLLQNTAAHCAENSPAKKADHPPVAPSVIILKSESGKRPAVFPHAKHQAKHDCDTCHKNENFPTDKKWDLKTGHALCMGCHKAKNEGPTKCSNACHQ
;
A
#
# COMPACT_ATOMS: atom_id res chain seq x y z
N MET A 1 27.44 -57.78 -25.57
CA MET A 1 28.66 -57.72 -24.71
C MET A 1 29.02 -56.25 -24.61
N LYS A 2 29.08 -55.55 -23.48
CA LYS A 2 29.53 -55.91 -22.13
C LYS A 2 28.77 -55.05 -21.12
N HIS A 3 28.41 -55.66 -20.00
CA HIS A 3 27.89 -55.00 -18.80
C HIS A 3 29.01 -54.20 -18.12
N SER A 4 28.71 -53.01 -17.61
CA SER A 4 29.53 -52.37 -16.58
C SER A 4 28.62 -51.89 -15.45
N THR A 5 28.51 -52.76 -14.46
CA THR A 5 28.42 -52.49 -13.01
C THR A 5 29.38 -51.34 -12.61
N LEU A 6 29.27 -50.56 -11.54
CA LEU A 6 28.63 -50.68 -10.23
C LEU A 6 28.82 -49.32 -9.51
N LEU A 7 27.85 -48.94 -8.66
CA LEU A 7 27.93 -48.03 -7.49
C LEU A 7 28.78 -46.74 -7.56
N LEU A 8 28.12 -45.59 -7.38
CA LEU A 8 28.57 -44.62 -6.38
C LEU A 8 27.43 -43.76 -5.82
N ALA A 9 27.39 -43.72 -4.49
CA ALA A 9 26.81 -42.69 -3.64
C ALA A 9 25.27 -42.56 -3.57
N CYS A 10 24.72 -43.37 -2.66
CA CYS A 10 23.56 -43.01 -1.85
C CYS A 10 23.92 -41.84 -0.91
N ILE A 11 22.88 -41.12 -0.47
CA ILE A 11 22.82 -40.22 0.70
C ILE A 11 23.43 -38.81 0.50
N LEU A 12 22.58 -37.77 0.43
CA LEU A 12 22.35 -36.83 1.54
C LEU A 12 21.40 -35.68 1.14
N LEU A 13 20.28 -35.61 1.87
CA LEU A 13 19.53 -34.45 2.35
C LEU A 13 18.76 -33.59 1.32
N LEU A 14 17.41 -33.64 1.33
CA LEU A 14 16.54 -32.89 2.25
C LEU A 14 16.93 -31.41 2.39
N GLN A 15 16.27 -30.53 1.62
CA GLN A 15 15.28 -29.56 2.13
C GLN A 15 15.08 -28.43 1.09
N ASN A 16 13.93 -28.48 0.43
CA ASN A 16 13.37 -27.36 -0.31
C ASN A 16 12.90 -26.31 0.71
N THR A 17 13.78 -25.38 1.07
CA THR A 17 13.45 -24.25 1.96
C THR A 17 12.80 -23.13 1.15
N ALA A 18 11.47 -23.21 1.03
CA ALA A 18 10.66 -22.02 0.91
C ALA A 18 10.79 -21.22 2.23
N ALA A 19 11.63 -20.20 2.25
CA ALA A 19 11.55 -19.03 3.13
C ALA A 19 12.84 -18.23 3.01
N HIS A 20 12.80 -17.09 2.31
CA HIS A 20 13.60 -15.91 2.62
C HIS A 20 12.80 -14.68 2.20
N CYS A 21 11.68 -14.44 2.88
CA CYS A 21 11.23 -13.08 3.10
C CYS A 21 11.98 -12.60 4.34
N ALA A 22 13.26 -12.27 4.17
CA ALA A 22 14.05 -11.65 5.22
C ALA A 22 13.51 -10.24 5.44
N GLU A 23 12.71 -10.13 6.49
CA GLU A 23 12.54 -8.98 7.36
C GLU A 23 13.82 -8.13 7.47
N ASN A 24 13.68 -6.80 7.35
CA ASN A 24 14.46 -5.84 8.12
C ASN A 24 13.91 -4.42 7.94
N SER A 25 13.06 -4.00 8.87
CA SER A 25 12.97 -2.59 9.29
C SER A 25 12.25 -2.47 10.64
N PRO A 26 12.93 -2.00 11.71
CA PRO A 26 12.23 -1.60 12.92
C PRO A 26 11.76 -0.15 12.73
N ALA A 27 10.80 0.07 11.82
CA ALA A 27 9.96 1.25 11.95
C ALA A 27 9.04 0.98 13.13
N LYS A 28 9.26 1.70 14.24
CA LYS A 28 8.38 1.65 15.42
C LYS A 28 6.94 1.80 14.93
N LYS A 29 6.18 0.72 15.00
CA LYS A 29 4.78 0.68 14.58
C LYS A 29 4.03 1.63 15.50
N ALA A 30 3.76 2.84 15.03
CA ALA A 30 2.93 3.78 15.74
C ALA A 30 1.57 3.12 15.99
N ASP A 31 1.00 3.44 17.15
CA ASP A 31 -0.19 2.90 17.82
C ASP A 31 -1.48 3.09 17.00
N HIS A 32 -1.53 2.55 15.79
CA HIS A 32 -2.68 2.62 14.91
C HIS A 32 -3.68 1.52 15.29
N PRO A 33 -4.98 1.84 15.42
CA PRO A 33 -6.02 0.84 15.66
C PRO A 33 -5.93 -0.28 14.62
N PRO A 34 -6.16 -1.55 15.00
CA PRO A 34 -5.95 -2.70 14.13
C PRO A 34 -6.81 -2.71 12.86
N VAL A 35 -7.82 -1.83 12.76
CA VAL A 35 -8.67 -1.71 11.56
C VAL A 35 -8.99 -0.25 11.30
N ALA A 36 -8.28 0.38 10.35
CA ALA A 36 -8.72 1.65 9.78
C ALA A 36 -10.04 1.43 8.99
N PRO A 37 -10.96 2.40 8.95
CA PRO A 37 -12.19 2.27 8.17
C PRO A 37 -11.89 1.91 6.71
N SER A 38 -12.66 0.99 6.13
CA SER A 38 -12.50 0.58 4.74
C SER A 38 -12.81 1.70 3.75
N VAL A 39 -13.68 2.64 4.15
CA VAL A 39 -14.03 3.87 3.45
C VAL A 39 -13.97 5.03 4.44
N ILE A 40 -13.34 6.13 4.04
CA ILE A 40 -13.18 7.34 4.83
C ILE A 40 -13.85 8.49 4.09
N ILE A 41 -14.64 9.30 4.80
CA ILE A 41 -15.22 10.53 4.26
C ILE A 41 -14.30 11.69 4.65
N LEU A 42 -13.59 12.24 3.66
CA LEU A 42 -12.70 13.38 3.83
C LEU A 42 -13.52 14.66 3.68
N LYS A 43 -13.85 15.27 4.81
CA LYS A 43 -14.52 16.57 4.84
C LYS A 43 -13.47 17.65 4.63
N SER A 44 -13.65 18.48 3.60
CA SER A 44 -12.94 19.75 3.50
C SER A 44 -13.49 20.73 4.54
N GLU A 45 -12.70 21.73 4.91
CA GLU A 45 -13.12 22.82 5.79
C GLU A 45 -14.41 23.53 5.29
N SER A 46 -14.59 23.61 3.97
CA SER A 46 -15.81 24.16 3.35
C SER A 46 -17.05 23.26 3.45
N GLY A 47 -16.89 21.95 3.69
CA GLY A 47 -17.97 20.99 3.96
C GLY A 47 -18.97 20.70 2.83
N LYS A 48 -18.93 21.43 1.70
CA LYS A 48 -20.00 21.40 0.68
C LYS A 48 -20.05 20.11 -0.15
N ARG A 49 -18.90 19.47 -0.39
CA ARG A 49 -18.76 18.26 -1.22
C ARG A 49 -17.60 17.41 -0.70
N PRO A 50 -17.81 16.50 0.27
CA PRO A 50 -16.74 15.69 0.83
C PRO A 50 -16.18 14.73 -0.21
N ALA A 51 -14.89 14.39 -0.08
CA ALA A 51 -14.31 13.32 -0.88
C ALA A 51 -14.55 11.96 -0.21
N VAL A 52 -14.91 10.95 -0.99
CA VAL A 52 -15.06 9.57 -0.53
C VAL A 52 -13.80 8.81 -0.87
N PHE A 53 -13.04 8.42 0.16
CA PHE A 53 -11.78 7.71 0.01
C PHE A 53 -11.93 6.23 0.36
N PRO A 54 -11.85 5.31 -0.62
CA PRO A 54 -11.86 3.88 -0.36
C PRO A 54 -10.48 3.43 0.14
N HIS A 55 -10.20 3.67 1.43
CA HIS A 55 -8.91 3.38 2.08
C HIS A 55 -8.48 1.92 1.89
N ALA A 56 -9.39 0.95 2.06
CA ALA A 56 -9.07 -0.47 1.86
C ALA A 56 -8.60 -0.80 0.43
N LYS A 57 -9.15 -0.13 -0.59
CA LYS A 57 -8.72 -0.34 -1.98
C LYS A 57 -7.30 0.14 -2.23
N HIS A 58 -6.88 1.21 -1.55
CA HIS A 58 -5.52 1.72 -1.65
C HIS A 58 -4.54 0.88 -0.84
N GLN A 59 -4.93 0.47 0.37
CA GLN A 59 -4.13 -0.41 1.22
C GLN A 59 -3.84 -1.76 0.55
N ALA A 60 -4.77 -2.28 -0.27
CA ALA A 60 -4.56 -3.51 -1.04
C ALA A 60 -3.49 -3.39 -2.15
N LYS A 61 -3.08 -2.17 -2.51
CA LYS A 61 -2.16 -1.89 -3.62
C LYS A 61 -0.89 -1.13 -3.21
N HIS A 62 -0.87 -0.54 -2.02
CA HIS A 62 0.16 0.39 -1.58
C HIS A 62 0.48 0.19 -0.11
N ASP A 63 1.75 0.40 0.23
CA ASP A 63 2.19 0.44 1.63
C ASP A 63 1.66 1.68 2.35
N CYS A 64 1.43 1.56 3.67
CA CYS A 64 0.93 2.64 4.51
C CYS A 64 1.73 3.94 4.36
N ASP A 65 3.05 3.81 4.23
CA ASP A 65 3.97 4.94 4.13
C ASP A 65 3.78 5.77 2.85
N THR A 66 3.21 5.17 1.79
CA THR A 66 2.89 5.86 0.53
C THR A 66 2.04 7.11 0.77
N CYS A 67 1.13 7.03 1.73
CA CYS A 67 0.28 8.16 2.12
C CYS A 67 0.77 8.78 3.42
N HIS A 68 0.99 7.99 4.47
CA HIS A 68 1.18 8.52 5.83
C HIS A 68 2.53 9.22 6.07
N LYS A 69 3.53 9.01 5.22
CA LYS A 69 4.82 9.73 5.24
C LYS A 69 4.95 10.74 4.10
N ASN A 70 3.91 10.93 3.30
CA ASN A 70 3.91 11.96 2.27
C ASN A 70 3.82 13.35 2.92
N GLU A 71 4.56 14.32 2.40
CA GLU A 71 4.56 15.70 2.89
C GLU A 71 3.17 16.37 2.85
N ASN A 72 2.30 15.91 1.96
CA ASN A 72 0.94 16.44 1.79
C ASN A 72 -0.10 15.72 2.65
N PHE A 73 0.31 14.75 3.48
CA PHE A 73 -0.61 14.07 4.39
C PHE A 73 -0.83 14.90 5.66
N PRO A 74 -2.06 15.38 5.93
CA PRO A 74 -2.34 16.14 7.14
C PRO A 74 -2.43 15.22 8.35
N THR A 75 -1.42 15.27 9.22
CA THR A 75 -1.34 14.43 10.43
C THR A 75 -2.42 14.78 11.46
N ASP A 76 -2.91 16.01 11.46
CA ASP A 76 -4.03 16.48 12.29
C ASP A 76 -5.41 16.12 11.71
N LYS A 77 -5.44 15.40 10.58
CA LYS A 77 -6.63 14.98 9.83
C LYS A 77 -7.47 16.15 9.31
N LYS A 78 -6.93 17.37 9.27
CA LYS A 78 -7.59 18.52 8.67
C LYS A 78 -7.25 18.57 7.19
N TRP A 79 -8.21 18.15 6.37
CA TRP A 79 -8.05 18.14 4.92
C TRP A 79 -8.44 19.47 4.32
N ASP A 80 -7.56 20.00 3.46
CA ASP A 80 -7.84 21.15 2.62
C ASP A 80 -7.73 20.78 1.13
N LEU A 81 -8.13 21.72 0.27
CA LEU A 81 -8.11 21.53 -1.19
C LEU A 81 -6.70 21.26 -1.72
N LYS A 82 -5.70 21.96 -1.19
CA LYS A 82 -4.31 21.89 -1.66
C LYS A 82 -3.68 20.56 -1.28
N THR A 83 -3.70 20.19 -0.01
CA THR A 83 -3.10 18.95 0.52
C THR A 83 -3.79 17.72 -0.06
N GLY A 84 -5.12 17.71 -0.11
CA GLY A 84 -5.89 16.63 -0.73
C GLY A 84 -5.59 16.43 -2.21
N HIS A 85 -5.61 17.51 -3.02
CA HIS A 85 -5.31 17.39 -4.44
C HIS A 85 -3.83 17.09 -4.71
N ALA A 86 -2.90 17.65 -3.95
CA ALA A 86 -1.48 17.39 -4.10
C ALA A 86 -1.17 15.90 -3.83
N LEU A 87 -1.68 15.34 -2.73
CA LEU A 87 -1.47 13.92 -2.40
C LEU A 87 -2.17 13.00 -3.41
N CYS A 88 -3.50 13.13 -3.52
CA CYS A 88 -4.33 12.16 -4.22
C CYS A 88 -4.18 12.30 -5.73
N MET A 89 -4.40 13.50 -6.29
CA MET A 89 -4.29 13.70 -7.73
C MET A 89 -2.84 13.65 -8.20
N GLY A 90 -1.87 14.02 -7.36
CA GLY A 90 -0.45 13.90 -7.68
C GLY A 90 -0.07 12.45 -7.94
N CYS A 91 -0.40 11.53 -7.02
CA CYS A 91 -0.16 10.10 -7.20
C CYS A 91 -0.90 9.56 -8.44
N HIS A 92 -2.18 9.89 -8.61
CA HIS A 92 -2.97 9.41 -9.75
C HIS A 92 -2.40 9.85 -11.10
N LYS A 93 -1.93 11.10 -11.20
CA LYS A 93 -1.26 11.61 -12.41
C LYS A 93 0.07 10.91 -12.65
N ALA A 94 0.90 10.77 -11.62
CA ALA A 94 2.22 10.14 -11.74
C ALA A 94 2.12 8.68 -12.20
N LYS A 95 1.10 7.95 -11.72
CA LYS A 95 0.86 6.56 -12.09
C LYS A 95 -0.02 6.38 -13.33
N ASN A 96 -0.62 7.45 -13.85
CA ASN A 96 -1.68 7.39 -14.85
C ASN A 96 -2.83 6.45 -14.45
N GLU A 97 -3.15 6.40 -13.15
CA GLU A 97 -4.16 5.52 -12.56
C GLU A 97 -5.08 6.32 -11.64
N GLY A 98 -6.39 6.13 -11.76
CA GLY A 98 -7.36 6.80 -10.91
C GLY A 98 -7.79 8.20 -11.38
N PRO A 99 -8.71 8.85 -10.65
CA PRO A 99 -9.31 10.11 -11.07
C PRO A 99 -8.36 11.31 -10.95
N THR A 100 -8.26 12.08 -12.03
CA THR A 100 -7.43 13.32 -12.11
C THR A 100 -8.24 14.56 -12.52
N LYS A 101 -9.54 14.40 -12.79
CA LYS A 101 -10.45 15.47 -13.18
C LYS A 101 -11.43 15.80 -12.06
N CYS A 102 -11.79 17.07 -11.94
CA CYS A 102 -12.86 17.55 -11.07
C CYS A 102 -14.19 16.92 -11.51
N SER A 103 -14.53 15.79 -10.90
CA SER A 103 -15.68 14.96 -11.23
C SER A 103 -16.20 14.28 -9.97
N ASN A 104 -17.33 13.59 -10.07
CA ASN A 104 -17.93 12.87 -8.95
C ASN A 104 -17.15 11.60 -8.55
N ALA A 105 -15.97 11.35 -9.14
CA ALA A 105 -15.14 10.20 -8.82
C ALA A 105 -14.44 10.32 -7.45
N CYS A 106 -14.13 11.55 -7.01
CA CYS A 106 -13.59 11.80 -5.67
C CYS A 106 -14.64 12.45 -4.77
N HIS A 107 -15.26 13.53 -5.24
CA HIS A 107 -16.22 14.33 -4.46
C HIS A 107 -17.65 13.94 -4.81
N GLN A 108 -18.37 13.33 -3.87
CA GLN A 108 -19.76 12.89 -4.06
C GLN A 108 -20.72 13.77 -3.26
#